data_AF-A0A9P0B2S2-F1
#
_entry.id   AF-A0A9P0B2S2-F1
#
_cell.length_a   1.000
_cell.length_b   1.000
_cell.length_c   1.000
_cell.angle_alpha   90.00
_cell.angle_beta   90.00
_cell.angle_gamma   90.00
#
_symmetry.space_group_name_H-M   'P 1'
#
loop_
_entity.id
_entity.type
_entity.pdbx_description
1 polymer ?
#
loop_
_entity_poly.entity_id
_entity_poly.type
_entity_poly.pdbx_seq_one_letter_code
_entity_poly.pdbx_strand_id
1 'polypeptide(L)'
;MDVLSRPAEEFGNDQSLEVMWAMKAYDHAHIYFNILCSADPKLLKLTPIDDIIYKIFREEFPTLDLHVINENELKSTKEKAKWRPFCERFKTLVEDYSFGTLVRGDASDDYKEENTILVTRIQFLAIEIARNKEGVNDILRKKFYPIEDKEDS
;
A
#
# COMPACT_ATOMS: atom_id res chain seq x y z
N MET A 1 -3.69 26.56 -2.08
CA MET A 1 -3.74 26.27 -3.53
C MET A 1 -3.16 24.89 -3.68
N ASP A 2 -4.03 23.90 -3.92
CA ASP A 2 -3.62 22.50 -4.02
C ASP A 2 -2.94 22.27 -5.37
N VAL A 3 -1.60 22.24 -5.37
CA VAL A 3 -0.76 22.06 -6.55
C VAL A 3 -1.02 20.72 -7.25
N LEU A 4 -1.58 19.75 -6.52
CA LEU A 4 -1.80 18.37 -6.98
C LEU A 4 -3.10 18.18 -7.78
N SER A 5 -4.02 19.16 -7.75
CA SER A 5 -5.29 19.11 -8.48
C SER A 5 -5.21 19.65 -9.93
N ARG A 6 -4.03 20.03 -10.40
CA ARG A 6 -3.85 20.62 -11.74
C ARG A 6 -3.53 19.58 -12.82
N PRO A 7 -3.96 19.80 -14.08
CA PRO A 7 -3.79 18.83 -15.16
C PRO A 7 -2.30 18.54 -15.44
N ALA A 8 -1.98 17.27 -15.65
CA ALA A 8 -0.63 16.73 -15.83
C ALA A 8 0.14 17.34 -17.03
N GLU A 9 -0.56 18.03 -17.94
CA GLU A 9 0.02 18.66 -19.14
C GLU A 9 0.80 19.96 -18.85
N GLU A 10 0.64 20.57 -17.67
CA GLU A 10 1.40 21.79 -17.28
C GLU A 10 2.76 21.49 -16.61
N PHE A 11 3.03 20.24 -16.21
CA PHE A 11 4.24 19.86 -15.48
C PHE A 11 5.16 19.02 -16.37
N GLY A 12 5.90 19.66 -17.28
CA GLY A 12 6.96 18.99 -18.02
C GLY A 12 8.09 18.59 -17.07
N ASN A 13 8.31 17.28 -16.86
CA ASN A 13 9.42 16.68 -16.09
C ASN A 13 10.02 17.60 -15.01
N ASP A 14 9.18 18.06 -14.09
CA ASP A 14 9.64 18.93 -13.00
C ASP A 14 10.16 18.01 -11.89
N GLN A 15 11.48 17.93 -11.74
CA GLN A 15 12.13 17.10 -10.72
C GLN A 15 11.60 17.42 -9.30
N SER A 16 11.10 18.65 -9.07
CA SER A 16 10.48 19.05 -7.81
C SER A 16 9.15 18.33 -7.56
N LEU A 17 8.39 18.03 -8.61
CA LEU A 17 7.13 17.28 -8.52
C LEU A 17 7.37 15.82 -8.16
N GLU A 18 8.38 15.19 -8.79
CA GLU A 18 8.80 13.83 -8.48
C GLU A 18 9.27 13.71 -7.02
N VAL A 19 10.03 14.69 -6.53
CA VAL A 19 10.45 14.75 -5.12
C VAL A 19 9.25 14.90 -4.18
N MET A 20 8.28 15.77 -4.51
CA MET A 20 7.06 15.92 -3.71
C MET A 20 6.24 14.62 -3.66
N TRP A 21 6.14 13.90 -4.78
CA TRP A 21 5.45 12.61 -4.82
C TRP A 21 6.18 11.54 -4.01
N ALA A 22 7.51 11.47 -4.10
CA ALA A 22 8.32 10.55 -3.30
C ALA A 22 8.17 10.83 -1.79
N MET A 23 8.22 12.11 -1.38
CA MET A 23 8.00 12.51 0.01
C MET A 23 6.61 12.11 0.51
N LYS A 24 5.55 12.36 -0.29
CA LYS A 24 4.17 11.99 0.07
C LYS A 24 4.00 10.48 0.19
N ALA A 25 4.59 9.71 -0.72
CA ALA A 25 4.54 8.25 -0.69
C ALA A 25 5.29 7.68 0.52
N TYR A 26 6.44 8.26 0.87
CA TYR A 26 7.20 7.89 2.06
C TYR A 26 6.45 8.23 3.36
N ASP A 27 5.89 9.43 3.47
CA ASP A 27 5.11 9.87 4.63
C ASP A 27 3.89 8.96 4.85
N HIS A 28 3.16 8.66 3.78
CA HIS A 28 2.06 7.70 3.80
C HIS A 28 2.52 6.32 4.30
N ALA A 29 3.63 5.79 3.78
CA ALA A 29 4.18 4.50 4.20
C ALA A 29 4.57 4.49 5.68
N HIS A 30 5.24 5.56 6.14
CA HIS A 30 5.68 5.71 7.52
C HIS A 30 4.51 5.79 8.50
N ILE A 31 3.52 6.66 8.24
CA ILE A 31 2.31 6.81 9.06
C ILE A 31 1.56 5.48 9.12
N TYR A 32 1.34 4.85 7.96
CA TYR A 32 0.61 3.61 7.89
C TYR A 32 1.32 2.47 8.64
N PHE A 33 2.65 2.37 8.53
CA PHE A 33 3.43 1.40 9.29
C PHE A 33 3.30 1.60 10.81
N ASN A 34 3.40 2.84 11.29
CA ASN A 34 3.21 3.14 12.71
C ASN A 34 1.82 2.71 13.21
N ILE A 35 0.77 2.94 12.41
CA ILE A 35 -0.59 2.49 12.76
C ILE A 35 -0.64 0.96 12.88
N LEU A 36 -0.01 0.21 11.96
CA LEU A 36 0.05 -1.25 12.02
C LEU A 36 0.81 -1.77 13.26
N CYS A 37 1.82 -1.03 13.70
CA CYS A 37 2.60 -1.38 14.89
C CYS A 37 1.87 -1.05 16.21
N SER A 38 0.94 -0.09 16.20
CA SER A 38 0.26 0.39 17.41
C SER A 38 -1.19 -0.10 17.57
N ALA A 39 -1.89 -0.43 16.47
CA ALA A 39 -3.29 -0.81 16.48
C ALA A 39 -3.53 -2.22 15.92
N ASP A 40 -4.72 -2.76 16.13
CA ASP A 40 -5.11 -4.04 15.53
C ASP A 40 -5.43 -3.85 14.03
N PRO A 41 -4.69 -4.49 13.10
CA PRO A 41 -4.86 -4.26 11.67
C PRO A 41 -6.26 -4.59 11.14
N LYS A 42 -6.98 -5.54 11.75
CA LYS A 42 -8.32 -5.96 11.31
C LYS A 42 -9.39 -4.90 11.58
N LEU A 43 -9.12 -3.97 12.49
CA LEU A 43 -10.02 -2.86 12.80
C LEU A 43 -9.79 -1.65 11.88
N LEU A 44 -8.71 -1.65 11.10
CA LEU A 44 -8.39 -0.56 10.19
C LEU A 44 -9.31 -0.60 8.96
N LYS A 45 -9.93 0.55 8.66
CA LYS A 45 -10.60 0.81 7.39
C LYS A 45 -9.79 1.82 6.58
N LEU A 46 -9.28 1.39 5.43
CA LEU A 46 -8.50 2.23 4.52
C LEU A 46 -9.40 3.03 3.58
N THR A 47 -10.55 2.45 3.19
CA THR A 47 -11.58 3.09 2.36
C THR A 47 -12.99 2.68 2.80
N PRO A 48 -14.03 3.44 2.41
CA PRO A 48 -15.42 3.03 2.63
C PRO A 48 -15.82 1.74 1.88
N ILE A 49 -15.03 1.30 0.89
CA ILE A 49 -15.33 0.16 0.02
C ILE A 49 -14.35 -1.01 0.19
N ASP A 50 -13.68 -1.11 1.34
CA ASP A 50 -12.66 -2.14 1.59
C ASP A 50 -13.16 -3.56 1.34
N ASP A 51 -14.39 -3.87 1.74
CA ASP A 51 -15.00 -5.19 1.52
C ASP A 51 -15.18 -5.51 0.03
N ILE A 52 -15.49 -4.49 -0.79
CA ILE A 52 -15.62 -4.65 -2.25
C ILE A 52 -14.25 -4.85 -2.89
N ILE A 53 -13.26 -4.04 -2.50
CA ILE A 53 -11.88 -4.17 -3.00
C ILE A 53 -11.34 -5.56 -2.67
N TYR A 54 -11.46 -5.99 -1.42
CA TYR A 54 -11.00 -7.29 -0.96
C TYR A 54 -11.65 -8.45 -1.71
N LYS A 55 -12.98 -8.41 -1.86
CA LYS A 55 -13.73 -9.46 -2.55
C LYS A 55 -13.25 -9.62 -3.99
N ILE A 56 -13.22 -8.52 -4.75
CA ILE A 56 -12.79 -8.52 -6.15
C ILE A 56 -11.31 -8.94 -6.26
N PHE A 57 -10.47 -8.47 -5.33
CA PHE A 57 -9.06 -8.84 -5.30
C PHE A 57 -8.87 -10.35 -5.12
N ARG A 58 -9.57 -10.98 -4.18
CA ARG A 58 -9.49 -12.45 -3.99
C ARG A 58 -10.18 -13.26 -5.09
N GLU A 59 -11.14 -12.69 -5.81
CA GLU A 59 -11.71 -13.31 -7.02
C GLU A 59 -10.70 -13.34 -8.18
N GLU A 60 -9.96 -12.25 -8.42
CA GLU A 60 -9.00 -12.14 -9.53
C GLU A 60 -7.62 -12.75 -9.18
N PHE A 61 -7.23 -12.68 -7.91
CA PHE A 61 -5.93 -13.12 -7.37
C PHE A 61 -6.09 -14.11 -6.18
N PRO A 62 -6.75 -15.26 -6.39
CA PRO A 62 -7.06 -16.21 -5.31
C PRO A 62 -5.82 -16.85 -4.69
N THR A 63 -4.74 -17.00 -5.45
CA THR A 63 -3.51 -17.71 -5.03
C THR A 63 -2.33 -16.76 -4.82
N LEU A 64 -2.55 -15.44 -4.85
CA LEU A 64 -1.47 -14.50 -4.60
C LEU A 64 -1.06 -14.60 -3.13
N ASP A 65 0.23 -14.85 -2.90
CA ASP A 65 0.81 -14.82 -1.56
C ASP A 65 0.88 -13.37 -1.06
N LEU A 66 0.46 -13.16 0.18
CA LEU A 66 0.44 -11.84 0.79
C LEU A 66 1.59 -11.63 1.78
N HIS A 67 2.33 -12.67 2.15
CA HIS A 67 3.48 -12.54 3.03
C HIS A 67 4.62 -11.90 2.26
N VAL A 68 4.94 -12.43 1.07
CA VAL A 68 6.05 -11.95 0.23
C VAL A 68 5.54 -11.60 -1.16
N ILE A 69 5.55 -10.31 -1.46
CA ILE A 69 5.25 -9.77 -2.78
C ILE A 69 6.57 -9.54 -3.51
N ASN A 70 6.74 -10.21 -4.66
CA ASN A 70 7.92 -10.03 -5.49
C ASN A 70 7.69 -8.89 -6.50
N GLU A 71 8.54 -7.87 -6.45
CA GLU A 71 8.48 -6.74 -7.39
C GLU A 71 8.56 -7.19 -8.86
N ASN A 72 9.40 -8.18 -9.16
CA ASN A 72 9.59 -8.65 -10.53
C ASN A 72 8.34 -9.32 -11.09
N GLU A 73 7.62 -10.06 -10.24
CA GLU A 73 6.33 -10.67 -10.62
C GLU A 73 5.31 -9.57 -10.89
N LEU A 74 5.15 -8.59 -9.99
CA LEU A 74 4.23 -7.46 -10.21
C LEU A 74 4.53 -6.68 -11.50
N LYS A 75 5.82 -6.55 -11.85
CA LYS A 75 6.28 -5.87 -13.05
C LYS A 75 6.21 -6.74 -14.31
N SER A 76 5.98 -8.05 -14.18
CA SER A 76 5.88 -9.00 -15.28
C SER A 76 4.71 -8.68 -16.20
N THR A 77 4.89 -8.90 -17.51
CA THR A 77 3.84 -8.64 -18.52
C THR A 77 2.55 -9.40 -18.21
N LYS A 78 2.66 -10.61 -17.66
CA LYS A 78 1.52 -11.46 -17.28
C LYS A 78 0.70 -10.84 -16.14
N GLU A 79 1.38 -10.37 -15.09
CA GLU A 79 0.73 -9.74 -13.94
C GLU A 79 0.17 -8.38 -14.30
N LYS A 80 0.90 -7.56 -15.07
CA LYS A 80 0.40 -6.29 -15.59
C LYS A 80 -0.91 -6.44 -16.38
N ALA A 81 -1.05 -7.52 -17.15
CA ALA A 81 -2.28 -7.80 -17.88
C ALA A 81 -3.48 -8.11 -16.96
N LYS A 82 -3.25 -8.62 -15.74
CA LYS A 82 -4.29 -8.84 -14.73
C LYS A 82 -4.55 -7.61 -13.87
N TRP A 83 -3.50 -6.91 -13.47
CA TRP A 83 -3.62 -5.71 -12.63
C TRP A 83 -4.25 -4.54 -13.36
N ARG A 84 -4.04 -4.39 -14.67
CA ARG A 84 -4.69 -3.33 -15.48
C ARG A 84 -6.22 -3.33 -15.40
N PRO A 85 -6.93 -4.42 -15.75
CA PRO A 85 -8.39 -4.46 -15.67
C PRO A 85 -8.88 -4.34 -14.22
N PHE A 86 -8.13 -4.86 -13.24
CA PHE A 86 -8.44 -4.66 -11.83
C PHE A 86 -8.40 -3.17 -11.46
N CYS A 87 -7.33 -2.44 -11.79
CA CYS A 87 -7.19 -1.01 -11.48
C CYS A 87 -8.29 -0.18 -12.15
N GLU A 88 -8.59 -0.43 -13.43
CA GLU A 88 -9.62 0.32 -14.15
C GLU A 88 -11.02 0.17 -13.54
N ARG A 89 -11.34 -0.97 -12.90
CA ARG A 89 -12.64 -1.14 -12.19
C ARG A 89 -12.85 -0.14 -11.06
N PHE A 90 -11.78 0.35 -10.46
CA PHE A 90 -11.84 1.26 -9.32
C PHE A 90 -11.56 2.73 -9.67
N LYS A 91 -11.32 3.03 -10.95
CA LYS A 91 -11.02 4.39 -11.43
C LYS A 91 -12.03 5.46 -11.02
N THR A 92 -13.30 5.09 -10.93
CA THR A 92 -14.41 6.00 -10.53
C THR A 92 -14.80 5.86 -9.06
N LEU A 93 -14.28 4.83 -8.37
CA LEU A 93 -14.66 4.48 -7.00
C LEU A 93 -13.59 4.89 -5.98
N VAL A 94 -12.33 4.94 -6.40
CA VAL A 94 -11.19 5.31 -5.57
C VAL A 94 -10.57 6.58 -6.14
N GLU A 95 -10.61 7.64 -5.35
CA GLU A 95 -9.91 8.88 -5.66
C GLU A 95 -8.40 8.62 -5.75
N ASP A 96 -7.76 9.21 -6.76
CA ASP A 96 -6.33 9.05 -7.01
C ASP A 96 -5.89 7.57 -7.10
N TYR A 97 -6.75 6.69 -7.65
CA TYR A 97 -6.47 5.24 -7.73
C TYR A 97 -5.11 4.90 -8.37
N SER A 98 -4.65 5.71 -9.33
CA SER A 98 -3.39 5.56 -10.05
C SER A 98 -2.21 6.30 -9.42
N PHE A 99 -2.39 7.00 -8.30
CA PHE A 99 -1.32 7.71 -7.61
C PHE A 99 -0.28 6.72 -7.07
N GLY A 100 1.00 7.04 -7.23
CA GLY A 100 2.11 6.20 -6.79
C GLY A 100 2.23 6.21 -5.26
N THR A 101 2.28 5.02 -4.66
CA THR A 101 2.50 4.82 -3.23
C THR A 101 3.39 3.61 -3.01
N LEU A 102 3.80 3.38 -1.76
CA LEU A 102 4.72 2.31 -1.41
C LEU A 102 3.98 1.19 -0.70
N VAL A 103 4.36 -0.05 -0.99
CA VAL A 103 3.93 -1.25 -0.27
C VAL A 103 5.14 -2.07 0.13
N ARG A 104 5.04 -2.80 1.25
CA ARG A 104 6.10 -3.70 1.72
C ARG A 104 6.13 -4.96 0.86
N GLY A 105 7.32 -5.38 0.44
CA GLY A 105 7.53 -6.67 -0.24
C GLY A 105 7.18 -7.82 0.70
N ASP A 106 7.98 -8.01 1.73
CA ASP A 106 7.73 -8.83 2.90
C ASP A 106 6.89 -8.07 3.94
N ALA A 107 5.74 -8.63 4.27
CA ALA A 107 4.78 -8.05 5.21
C ALA A 107 5.25 -8.06 6.67
N SER A 108 6.24 -8.88 7.01
CA SER A 108 6.74 -9.06 8.37
C SER A 108 7.86 -8.09 8.75
N ASP A 109 8.39 -7.34 7.79
CA ASP A 109 9.50 -6.41 7.99
C ASP A 109 9.09 -4.96 7.76
N ASP A 110 9.95 -4.01 8.11
CA ASP A 110 9.70 -2.57 7.93
C ASP A 110 10.01 -2.09 6.49
N TYR A 111 9.72 -0.82 6.21
CA TYR A 111 10.05 -0.22 4.92
C TYR A 111 11.56 0.03 4.79
N LYS A 112 12.25 -0.88 4.10
CA LYS A 112 13.66 -0.76 3.69
C LYS A 112 13.77 -0.64 2.18
N GLU A 113 14.90 -0.17 1.67
CA GLU A 113 15.14 -0.06 0.21
C GLU A 113 14.83 -1.39 -0.52
N GLU A 114 15.31 -2.51 0.01
CA GLU A 114 15.07 -3.85 -0.55
C GLU A 114 13.66 -4.40 -0.32
N ASN A 115 12.91 -3.84 0.65
CA ASN A 115 11.58 -4.29 1.05
C ASN A 115 10.46 -3.34 0.60
N THR A 116 10.77 -2.36 -0.25
CA THR A 116 9.83 -1.30 -0.62
C THR A 116 9.54 -1.39 -2.11
N ILE A 117 8.26 -1.49 -2.46
CA ILE A 117 7.81 -1.61 -3.84
C ILE A 117 6.90 -0.42 -4.17
N LEU A 118 7.21 0.28 -5.27
CA LEU A 118 6.36 1.33 -5.82
C LEU A 118 5.16 0.71 -6.55
N VAL A 119 3.96 1.00 -6.07
CA VAL A 119 2.69 0.52 -6.63
C VAL A 119 1.70 1.67 -6.77
N THR A 120 0.59 1.44 -7.46
CA THR A 120 -0.53 2.40 -7.47
C THR A 120 -1.33 2.32 -6.16
N ARG A 121 -2.05 3.38 -5.81
CA ARG A 121 -2.90 3.44 -4.62
C ARG A 121 -3.88 2.27 -4.56
N ILE A 122 -4.51 1.91 -5.68
CA ILE A 122 -5.45 0.79 -5.70
C ILE A 122 -4.77 -0.57 -5.46
N GLN A 123 -3.54 -0.76 -5.95
CA GLN A 123 -2.75 -1.96 -5.67
C GLN A 123 -2.37 -2.04 -4.20
N PHE A 124 -1.91 -0.92 -3.62
CA PHE A 124 -1.65 -0.82 -2.18
C PHE A 124 -2.89 -1.19 -1.36
N LEU A 125 -4.04 -0.58 -1.67
CA LEU A 125 -5.30 -0.87 -0.99
C LEU A 125 -5.66 -2.35 -1.09
N ALA A 126 -5.62 -2.93 -2.29
CA ALA A 126 -5.96 -4.34 -2.48
C ALA A 126 -5.07 -5.28 -1.64
N ILE A 127 -3.75 -5.04 -1.65
CA ILE A 127 -2.78 -5.86 -0.94
C ILE A 127 -2.91 -5.67 0.58
N GLU A 128 -2.91 -4.43 1.07
CA GLU A 128 -2.92 -4.15 2.51
C GLU A 128 -4.28 -4.42 3.17
N ILE A 129 -5.40 -4.20 2.49
CA ILE A 129 -6.72 -4.62 2.99
C ILE A 129 -6.74 -6.14 3.17
N ALA A 130 -6.21 -6.89 2.20
CA ALA A 130 -6.14 -8.33 2.29
C ALA A 130 -5.22 -8.79 3.42
N ARG A 131 -4.01 -8.19 3.54
CA ARG A 131 -3.08 -8.47 4.64
C ARG A 131 -3.69 -8.20 6.02
N ASN A 132 -4.46 -7.12 6.16
CA ASN A 132 -5.17 -6.77 7.38
C ASN A 132 -6.26 -7.80 7.70
N LYS A 133 -7.16 -8.06 6.75
CA LYS A 133 -8.29 -9.00 6.95
C LYS A 133 -7.83 -10.42 7.22
N GLU A 134 -6.75 -10.86 6.59
CA GLU A 134 -6.21 -12.22 6.72
C GLU A 134 -5.22 -12.37 7.88
N GLY A 135 -4.91 -11.28 8.59
CA GLY A 135 -4.03 -11.30 9.77
C GLY A 135 -2.55 -11.42 9.45
N VAL A 136 -2.15 -11.21 8.19
CA VAL A 136 -0.73 -11.21 7.77
C VAL A 136 0.02 -10.08 8.47
N ASN A 137 -0.61 -8.90 8.60
CA ASN A 137 -0.01 -7.74 9.27
C ASN A 137 0.01 -7.87 10.81
N ASP A 138 -0.64 -8.88 11.41
CA ASP A 138 -0.70 -9.05 12.88
C ASP A 138 0.70 -9.26 13.50
N ILE A 139 1.66 -9.75 12.70
CA ILE A 139 3.04 -9.97 13.12
C ILE A 139 3.77 -8.66 13.47
N LEU A 140 3.43 -7.56 12.80
CA LEU A 140 4.12 -6.28 12.94
C LEU A 140 3.95 -5.71 14.34
N ARG A 141 2.73 -5.77 14.89
CA ARG A 141 2.47 -5.38 16.28
C ARG A 141 3.36 -6.18 17.23
N LYS A 142 3.52 -7.48 17.05
CA LYS A 142 4.36 -8.29 17.96
C LYS A 142 5.86 -7.99 17.83
N LYS A 143 6.32 -7.69 16.61
CA LYS A 143 7.73 -7.50 16.30
C LYS A 143 8.23 -6.08 16.60
N PHE A 144 7.35 -5.09 16.46
CA PHE A 144 7.68 -3.67 16.55
C PHE A 144 6.85 -2.89 17.58
N TYR A 145 6.09 -3.57 18.46
CA TYR A 145 5.50 -2.89 19.61
C TYR A 145 6.63 -2.20 20.38
N PRO A 146 6.52 -0.90 20.72
CA PRO A 146 7.41 -0.33 21.71
C PRO A 146 7.16 -1.13 22.98
N ILE A 147 8.14 -1.94 23.38
CA ILE A 147 8.20 -2.44 24.75
C ILE A 147 8.15 -1.16 25.57
N GLU A 148 7.04 -0.89 26.26
CA GLU A 148 7.06 0.10 27.34
C GLU A 148 8.23 -0.36 28.21
N ASP A 149 9.28 0.46 28.23
CA ASP A 149 10.40 0.30 29.13
C ASP A 149 9.76 0.07 30.49
N LYS A 150 9.80 -1.17 30.97
CA LYS A 150 9.56 -1.41 32.39
C LYS A 150 10.72 -0.69 33.04
N GLU A 151 10.50 0.56 33.44
CA GLU A 151 11.31 1.23 34.44
C GLU A 151 11.32 0.29 35.65
N ASP A 152 12.38 -0.50 35.69
CA ASP A 152 12.78 -1.34 36.81
C ASP A 152 13.44 -0.41 37.83
N SER A 153 12.66 -0.04 38.86
CA SER A 153 13.07 0.35 40.24
C SER A 153 12.29 1.53 40.80
#